data_AF-A0A9D2JKU0-F1
#
_entry.id   AF-A0A9D2JKU0-F1
#
_cell.length_a   1.000
_cell.length_b   1.000
_cell.length_c   1.000
_cell.angle_alpha   90.00
_cell.angle_beta   90.00
_cell.angle_gamma   90.00
#
_symmetry.space_group_name_H-M   'P 1'
#
loop_
_entity.id
_entity.type
_entity.pdbx_description
1 polymer ?
#
loop_
_entity_poly.entity_id
_entity_poly.type
_entity_poly.pdbx_seq_one_letter_code
_entity_poly.pdbx_strand_id
1 'polypeptide(L)'
;VSLCMVPEPFVTQITSKNPDVKIALDLTKEWDKVAENGAALTMGCMIVRNDFLEEHPDAVSAFMEEYKASVEYVNANPHEAGIISEKYDILAADVAEKAIPNCNIVYIDGEEMQSALSGFLQVLYDANPQAVGGSLPDEAFYYKK
;
A
#
# COMPACT_ATOMS: atom_id res chain seq x y z
N VAL A 1 25.29 3.98 10.54
CA VAL A 1 23.91 4.53 10.55
C VAL A 1 23.33 4.20 11.91
N SER A 2 22.88 5.20 12.69
CA SER A 2 22.30 5.00 14.03
C SER A 2 20.76 4.93 14.01
N LEU A 3 20.13 5.45 12.96
CA LEU A 3 18.70 5.43 12.69
C LEU A 3 18.48 5.44 11.18
N CYS A 4 17.51 4.66 10.71
CA CYS A 4 17.09 4.64 9.32
C CYS A 4 15.59 4.44 9.21
N MET A 5 14.99 5.01 8.17
CA MET A 5 13.61 4.77 7.75
C MET A 5 13.65 3.84 6.53
N VAL A 6 12.99 2.70 6.62
CA VAL A 6 13.07 1.62 5.63
C VAL A 6 11.68 0.99 5.49
N PRO A 7 11.18 0.74 4.27
CA PRO A 7 9.91 0.04 4.08
C PRO A 7 10.07 -1.48 4.21
N GLU A 8 8.98 -2.20 4.47
CA GLU A 8 8.95 -3.65 4.26
C GLU A 8 9.08 -3.97 2.75
N PRO A 9 9.65 -5.13 2.36
CA PRO A 9 10.16 -6.23 3.20
C PRO A 9 11.61 -6.00 3.70
N PHE A 10 12.21 -4.84 3.43
CA PHE A 10 13.62 -4.60 3.77
C PHE A 10 13.87 -4.53 5.28
N VAL A 11 12.89 -4.07 6.07
CA VAL A 11 12.96 -4.13 7.53
C VAL A 11 13.11 -5.57 8.01
N THR A 12 12.28 -6.48 7.51
CA THR A 12 12.37 -7.92 7.81
C THR A 12 13.71 -8.52 7.35
N GLN A 13 14.20 -8.14 6.16
CA GLN A 13 15.51 -8.62 5.68
C GLN A 13 16.67 -8.15 6.56
N ILE A 14 16.68 -6.89 6.97
CA ILE A 14 17.74 -6.31 7.81
C ILE A 14 17.73 -6.98 9.18
N THR A 15 16.56 -7.05 9.82
CA THR A 15 16.42 -7.60 11.18
C THR A 15 16.68 -9.11 11.23
N SER A 16 16.39 -9.84 10.13
CA SER A 16 16.75 -11.27 10.01
C SER A 16 18.26 -11.50 9.89
N LYS A 17 19.02 -10.53 9.34
CA LYS A 17 20.47 -10.63 9.15
C LYS A 17 21.27 -9.98 10.28
N ASN A 18 20.68 -9.04 11.01
CA ASN A 18 21.33 -8.30 12.07
C ASN A 18 20.40 -8.15 13.29
N PRO A 19 20.60 -8.97 14.35
CA PRO A 19 19.74 -8.96 15.54
C PRO A 19 19.89 -7.71 16.41
N ASP A 20 20.93 -6.88 16.18
CA ASP A 20 21.11 -5.62 16.92
C ASP A 20 20.20 -4.49 16.39
N VAL A 21 19.63 -4.67 15.19
CA VAL A 21 18.67 -3.73 14.61
C VAL A 21 17.29 -4.03 15.17
N LYS A 22 16.61 -2.99 15.67
CA LYS A 22 15.25 -3.07 16.19
C LYS A 22 14.34 -2.06 15.50
N ILE A 23 13.08 -2.43 15.33
CA ILE A 23 12.03 -1.51 14.89
C ILE A 23 11.74 -0.57 16.06
N ALA A 24 12.00 0.72 15.88
CA ALA A 24 11.76 1.74 16.90
C ALA A 24 10.38 2.39 16.76
N LEU A 25 9.93 2.60 15.52
CA LEU A 25 8.67 3.23 15.16
C LEU A 25 8.05 2.51 13.97
N ASP A 26 6.72 2.44 13.98
CA ASP A 26 5.89 2.00 12.85
C ASP A 26 5.20 3.25 12.32
N LEU A 27 5.57 3.69 11.12
CA LEU A 27 5.09 4.97 10.59
C LEU A 27 3.60 4.98 10.28
N THR A 28 3.01 3.83 9.96
CA THR A 28 1.55 3.73 9.80
C THR A 28 0.88 4.01 11.15
N LYS A 29 1.35 3.35 12.23
CA LYS A 29 0.82 3.61 13.58
C LYS A 29 1.07 5.03 14.07
N GLU A 30 2.23 5.60 13.78
CA GLU A 30 2.52 6.98 14.19
C GLU A 30 1.68 7.99 13.38
N TRP A 31 1.40 7.70 12.10
CA TRP A 31 0.50 8.48 11.28
C TRP A 31 -0.93 8.44 11.82
N ASP A 32 -1.47 7.25 12.11
CA ASP A 32 -2.84 7.08 12.58
C ASP A 32 -3.14 7.82 13.89
N LYS A 33 -2.12 8.06 14.73
CA LYS A 33 -2.26 8.84 15.97
C LYS A 33 -2.52 10.32 15.74
N VAL A 34 -2.10 10.86 14.60
CA VAL A 34 -2.14 12.30 14.29
C VAL A 34 -2.95 12.62 13.04
N ALA A 35 -3.37 11.60 12.30
CA ALA A 35 -4.16 11.76 11.09
C ALA A 35 -5.54 12.35 11.42
N GLU A 36 -5.93 13.35 10.64
CA GLU A 36 -7.26 13.96 10.69
C GLU A 36 -8.02 13.63 9.40
N ASN A 37 -9.35 13.78 9.42
CA ASN A 37 -10.22 13.70 8.24
C ASN A 37 -10.11 12.39 7.43
N GLY A 38 -9.82 11.27 8.10
CA GLY A 38 -9.73 9.96 7.46
C GLY A 38 -8.48 9.75 6.61
N ALA A 39 -7.47 10.64 6.69
CA ALA A 39 -6.22 10.49 5.96
C ALA A 39 -5.48 9.22 6.38
N ALA A 40 -5.19 8.33 5.44
CA ALA A 40 -4.33 7.18 5.67
C ALA A 40 -2.96 7.41 5.03
N LEU A 41 -1.91 6.78 5.55
CA LEU A 41 -0.58 6.80 4.93
C LEU A 41 -0.58 5.90 3.69
N THR A 42 -1.18 6.35 2.59
CA THR A 42 -1.33 5.57 1.36
C THR A 42 0.00 5.48 0.61
N MET A 43 0.64 4.30 0.62
CA MET A 43 1.95 4.09 -0.03
C MET A 43 1.85 3.62 -1.48
N GLY A 44 0.66 3.22 -1.95
CA GLY A 44 0.44 2.74 -3.32
C GLY A 44 -1.01 2.93 -3.77
N CYS A 45 -1.22 2.90 -5.10
CA CYS A 45 -2.53 2.94 -5.73
C CYS A 45 -2.53 2.14 -7.04
N MET A 46 -3.72 1.79 -7.52
CA MET A 46 -3.93 1.27 -8.87
C MET A 46 -4.47 2.38 -9.75
N ILE A 47 -3.94 2.48 -10.98
CA ILE A 47 -4.37 3.47 -11.96
C ILE A 47 -4.83 2.72 -13.20
N VAL A 48 -6.04 3.02 -13.64
CA VAL A 48 -6.60 2.58 -14.92
C VAL A 48 -6.69 3.78 -15.85
N ARG A 49 -6.38 3.59 -17.13
CA ARG A 49 -6.58 4.65 -18.12
C ARG A 49 -8.06 4.73 -18.47
N ASN A 50 -8.56 5.95 -18.67
CA ASN A 50 -9.97 6.18 -18.97
C ASN A 50 -10.43 5.45 -20.24
N ASP A 51 -9.63 5.46 -21.30
CA ASP A 51 -9.95 4.75 -22.56
C ASP A 51 -10.14 3.25 -22.33
N PHE A 52 -9.24 2.62 -21.56
CA PHE A 52 -9.34 1.21 -21.22
C PHE A 52 -10.56 0.90 -20.35
N LEU A 53 -10.87 1.77 -19.37
CA LEU A 53 -12.03 1.61 -18.51
C LEU A 53 -13.34 1.69 -19.31
N GLU A 54 -13.44 2.63 -20.25
CA GLU A 54 -14.61 2.82 -21.11
C GLU A 54 -14.79 1.66 -22.10
N GLU A 55 -13.70 1.17 -22.70
CA GLU A 55 -13.73 0.09 -23.69
C GLU A 55 -13.90 -1.31 -23.04
N HIS A 56 -13.43 -1.48 -21.79
CA HIS A 56 -13.35 -2.77 -21.12
C HIS A 56 -13.83 -2.75 -19.65
N PRO A 57 -15.05 -2.25 -19.36
CA PRO A 57 -15.54 -2.12 -17.98
C PRO A 57 -15.62 -3.47 -17.25
N ASP A 58 -16.04 -4.53 -17.94
CA ASP A 58 -16.14 -5.88 -17.37
C ASP A 58 -14.77 -6.45 -16.97
N ALA A 59 -13.74 -6.17 -17.77
CA ALA A 59 -12.38 -6.61 -17.47
C ALA A 59 -11.80 -5.90 -16.25
N VAL A 60 -12.07 -4.60 -16.12
CA VAL A 60 -11.67 -3.83 -14.92
C VAL A 60 -12.42 -4.34 -13.69
N SER A 61 -13.72 -4.60 -13.79
CA SER A 61 -14.49 -5.16 -12.67
C SER A 61 -13.96 -6.51 -12.21
N ALA A 62 -13.71 -7.43 -13.15
CA ALA A 62 -13.16 -8.74 -12.85
C ALA A 62 -11.75 -8.65 -12.21
N PHE A 63 -10.88 -7.78 -12.75
CA PHE A 63 -9.57 -7.54 -12.16
C PHE A 63 -9.65 -7.04 -10.72
N MET A 64 -10.55 -6.10 -10.42
CA MET A 64 -10.70 -5.56 -9.07
C MET A 64 -11.21 -6.61 -8.07
N GLU A 65 -12.12 -7.50 -8.50
CA GLU A 65 -12.57 -8.64 -7.69
C GLU A 65 -11.43 -9.63 -7.42
N GLU A 66 -10.69 -10.03 -8.45
CA GLU A 66 -9.55 -10.94 -8.33
C GLU A 66 -8.41 -10.34 -7.50
N TYR A 67 -8.15 -9.04 -7.65
CA TYR A 67 -7.13 -8.34 -6.89
C TYR A 67 -7.50 -8.27 -5.40
N LYS A 68 -8.76 -7.97 -5.07
CA LYS A 68 -9.25 -8.04 -3.70
C LYS A 68 -9.09 -9.45 -3.11
N ALA A 69 -9.49 -10.48 -3.85
CA ALA A 69 -9.31 -11.87 -3.43
C ALA A 69 -7.82 -12.24 -3.24
N SER A 70 -6.93 -11.71 -4.08
CA SER A 70 -5.48 -11.90 -3.94
C SER A 70 -4.93 -11.25 -2.67
N VAL A 71 -5.38 -10.03 -2.36
CA VAL A 71 -5.03 -9.33 -1.11
C VAL A 71 -5.54 -10.10 0.12
N GLU A 72 -6.77 -10.60 0.09
CA GLU A 72 -7.31 -11.43 1.17
C GLU A 72 -6.51 -12.73 1.32
N TYR A 73 -6.15 -13.37 0.20
CA TYR A 73 -5.37 -14.61 0.19
C TYR A 73 -3.98 -14.42 0.81
N VAL A 74 -3.21 -13.39 0.40
CA VAL A 74 -1.85 -13.19 0.91
C VAL A 74 -1.84 -12.92 2.42
N ASN A 75 -2.82 -12.18 2.93
CA ASN A 75 -2.93 -11.90 4.36
C ASN A 75 -3.38 -13.11 5.17
N ALA A 76 -4.27 -13.94 4.62
CA ALA A 76 -4.76 -15.14 5.28
C ALA A 76 -3.75 -16.32 5.23
N ASN A 77 -2.86 -16.32 4.24
CA ASN A 77 -1.93 -17.43 3.98
C ASN A 77 -0.48 -16.95 3.80
N PRO A 78 0.16 -16.32 4.80
CA PRO A 78 1.52 -15.78 4.65
C PRO A 78 2.57 -16.84 4.30
N HIS A 79 2.42 -18.06 4.81
CA HIS A 79 3.35 -19.17 4.53
C HIS A 79 3.29 -19.59 3.07
N GLU A 80 2.09 -19.89 2.56
CA GLU A 80 1.85 -20.29 1.18
C GLU A 80 2.23 -19.16 0.21
N ALA A 81 1.89 -17.91 0.56
CA ALA A 81 2.31 -16.74 -0.21
C ALA A 81 3.84 -16.57 -0.22
N GLY A 82 4.53 -16.90 0.87
CA GLY A 82 5.99 -16.95 0.91
C GLY A 82 6.58 -17.97 -0.07
N ILE A 83 6.02 -19.17 -0.14
CA ILE A 83 6.42 -20.19 -1.13
C ILE A 83 6.21 -19.69 -2.56
N ILE A 84 5.09 -19.01 -2.83
CA ILE A 84 4.81 -18.41 -4.15
C ILE A 84 5.83 -17.32 -4.47
N SER A 85 6.15 -16.46 -3.50
CA SER A 85 7.14 -15.39 -3.64
C SER A 85 8.51 -15.95 -4.04
N GLU A 86 8.96 -17.01 -3.38
CA GLU A 86 10.24 -17.68 -3.66
C GLU A 86 10.22 -18.37 -5.02
N LYS A 87 9.12 -19.05 -5.38
CA LYS A 87 8.96 -19.69 -6.69
C LYS A 87 9.16 -18.72 -7.85
N TYR A 88 8.83 -17.43 -7.67
CA TYR A 88 8.99 -16.39 -8.67
C TYR A 88 10.23 -15.49 -8.43
N ASP A 89 11.18 -15.94 -7.61
CA ASP A 89 12.44 -15.23 -7.32
C ASP A 89 12.26 -13.81 -6.75
N ILE A 90 11.15 -13.54 -6.04
CA ILE A 90 10.84 -12.22 -5.46
C ILE A 90 11.52 -12.06 -4.10
N LEU A 91 11.25 -12.97 -3.16
CA LEU A 91 11.88 -13.05 -1.84
C LEU A 91 11.99 -14.51 -1.42
N ALA A 92 12.99 -14.84 -0.59
CA ALA A 92 13.04 -16.12 0.10
C ALA A 92 11.76 -16.36 0.92
N ALA A 93 11.26 -17.59 0.94
CA ALA A 93 9.93 -17.89 1.48
C ALA A 93 9.81 -17.50 2.97
N ASP A 94 10.85 -17.76 3.76
CA ASP A 94 10.89 -17.47 5.19
C ASP A 94 10.94 -15.95 5.50
N VAL A 95 11.54 -15.16 4.62
CA VAL A 95 11.55 -13.69 4.72
C VAL A 95 10.17 -13.14 4.32
N ALA A 96 9.59 -13.64 3.25
CA ALA A 96 8.27 -13.20 2.79
C ALA A 96 7.18 -13.49 3.83
N GLU A 97 7.14 -14.71 4.38
CA GLU A 97 6.20 -15.11 5.41
C GLU A 97 6.24 -14.18 6.63
N LYS A 98 7.45 -13.78 7.05
CA LYS A 98 7.64 -12.83 8.18
C LYS A 98 7.27 -11.39 7.83
N ALA A 99 7.50 -10.98 6.58
CA ALA A 99 7.28 -9.61 6.13
C ALA A 99 5.81 -9.30 5.85
N ILE A 100 5.05 -10.25 5.30
CA ILE A 100 3.66 -10.05 4.85
C ILE A 100 2.77 -9.38 5.92
N PRO A 101 2.75 -9.82 7.19
CA PRO A 101 1.94 -9.18 8.23
C PRO A 101 2.29 -7.71 8.50
N ASN A 102 3.53 -7.28 8.19
CA ASN A 102 4.01 -5.92 8.39
C ASN A 102 3.90 -5.06 7.12
N CYS A 103 3.68 -5.67 5.95
CA CYS A 103 3.60 -4.96 4.67
C CYS A 103 2.32 -4.11 4.53
N ASN A 104 1.35 -4.22 5.44
CA ASN A 104 0.06 -3.53 5.37
C ASN A 104 -0.63 -3.70 4.00
N ILE A 105 -0.64 -4.93 3.47
CA ILE A 105 -1.25 -5.22 2.17
C ILE A 105 -2.77 -5.14 2.34
N VAL A 106 -3.39 -4.10 1.78
CA VAL A 106 -4.83 -3.84 1.92
C VAL A 106 -5.46 -3.55 0.56
N TYR A 107 -6.77 -3.76 0.48
CA TYR A 107 -7.61 -3.33 -0.63
C TYR A 107 -8.65 -2.37 -0.08
N ILE A 108 -8.65 -1.15 -0.61
CA ILE A 108 -9.58 -0.08 -0.21
C ILE A 108 -10.17 0.48 -1.51
N ASP A 109 -11.49 0.57 -1.58
CA ASP A 109 -12.22 1.16 -2.71
C ASP A 109 -13.36 2.08 -2.25
N GLY A 110 -14.07 2.67 -3.21
CA GLY A 110 -15.23 3.53 -2.94
C GLY A 110 -14.90 4.79 -2.12
N GLU A 111 -15.83 5.17 -1.25
CA GLU A 111 -15.72 6.39 -0.43
C GLU A 111 -14.55 6.32 0.56
N GLU A 112 -14.23 5.13 1.08
CA GLU A 112 -13.10 4.93 2.00
C GLU A 112 -11.77 5.24 1.29
N MET A 113 -11.59 4.74 0.06
CA MET A 113 -10.41 5.02 -0.76
C MET A 113 -10.31 6.51 -1.08
N GLN A 114 -11.42 7.13 -1.49
CA GLN A 114 -11.43 8.55 -1.81
C GLN A 114 -11.06 9.39 -0.59
N SER A 115 -11.64 9.11 0.58
CA SER A 115 -11.34 9.82 1.83
C SER A 115 -9.87 9.65 2.23
N ALA A 116 -9.38 8.41 2.27
CA ALA A 116 -8.01 8.09 2.64
C ALA A 116 -6.97 8.80 1.77
N LEU A 117 -7.14 8.72 0.45
CA LEU A 117 -6.20 9.31 -0.51
C LEU A 117 -6.34 10.85 -0.56
N SER A 118 -7.55 11.40 -0.49
CA SER A 118 -7.75 12.86 -0.45
C SER A 118 -7.08 13.47 0.78
N GLY A 119 -7.24 12.84 1.95
CA GLY A 119 -6.58 13.28 3.17
C GLY A 119 -5.05 13.24 3.07
N PHE A 120 -4.49 12.17 2.50
CA PHE A 120 -3.05 12.08 2.26
C PHE A 120 -2.53 13.16 1.30
N LEU A 121 -3.22 13.37 0.18
CA LEU A 121 -2.85 14.40 -0.80
C LEU A 121 -2.96 15.81 -0.22
N GLN A 122 -3.92 16.07 0.67
CA GLN A 122 -4.01 17.34 1.40
C GLN A 122 -2.77 17.58 2.26
N VAL A 123 -2.32 16.58 3.03
CA VAL A 123 -1.10 16.70 3.83
C VAL A 123 0.12 17.00 2.95
N LEU A 124 0.24 16.33 1.81
CA LEU A 124 1.32 16.60 0.86
C LEU A 124 1.23 18.00 0.26
N TYR A 125 0.02 18.44 -0.11
CA TYR A 125 -0.23 19.76 -0.68
C TYR A 125 0.10 20.88 0.31
N ASP A 126 -0.33 20.74 1.58
CA ASP A 126 -0.05 21.71 2.64
C ASP A 126 1.45 21.83 2.94
N ALA A 127 2.19 20.72 2.85
CA ALA A 127 3.63 20.71 3.00
C ALA A 127 4.36 21.31 1.77
N ASN A 128 3.94 20.92 0.56
CA ASN A 128 4.49 21.39 -0.70
C ASN A 128 3.50 21.16 -1.86
N PRO A 129 2.85 22.22 -2.40
CA PRO A 129 1.88 22.09 -3.48
C PRO A 129 2.42 21.37 -4.73
N GLN A 130 3.71 21.49 -5.03
CA GLN A 130 4.32 20.85 -6.19
C GLN A 130 4.41 19.32 -6.05
N ALA A 131 4.33 18.77 -4.83
CA ALA A 131 4.34 17.32 -4.60
C ALA A 131 3.10 16.61 -5.19
N VAL A 132 2.01 17.36 -5.40
CA VAL A 132 0.77 16.85 -6.01
C VAL A 132 0.47 17.51 -7.37
N GLY A 133 1.44 18.16 -7.99
CA GLY A 133 1.28 18.81 -9.30
C GLY A 133 0.72 20.25 -9.26
N GLY A 134 0.71 20.89 -8.08
CA GLY A 134 0.37 22.30 -7.91
C GLY A 134 -1.07 22.58 -7.47
N SER A 135 -1.96 21.59 -7.57
CA SER A 135 -3.34 21.65 -7.07
C SER A 135 -3.83 20.27 -6.68
N LEU A 136 -4.81 20.19 -5.78
CA LEU A 136 -5.48 18.93 -5.45
C LEU A 136 -6.29 18.43 -6.65
N PRO A 137 -6.40 17.09 -6.83
CA PRO A 137 -7.24 16.52 -7.87
C PRO A 137 -8.73 16.79 -7.62
N ASP A 138 -9.51 16.79 -8.69
CA ASP A 138 -10.97 16.83 -8.61
C ASP A 138 -11.57 15.43 -8.42
N GLU A 139 -12.90 15.34 -8.38
CA GLU A 139 -13.59 14.07 -8.19
C GLU A 139 -13.40 13.06 -9.34
N ALA A 140 -13.05 13.52 -10.55
CA ALA A 140 -12.86 12.64 -11.71
C ALA A 140 -11.54 11.85 -11.62
N PHE A 141 -10.66 12.23 -10.69
CA PHE A 141 -9.45 11.48 -10.37
C PHE A 141 -9.72 10.12 -9.71
N TYR A 142 -10.85 10.00 -9.01
CA TYR A 142 -11.20 8.81 -8.24
C TYR A 142 -12.13 7.90 -9.02
N TYR A 143 -11.79 6.61 -9.07
CA TYR A 143 -12.70 5.62 -9.64
C TYR A 143 -13.94 5.44 -8.75
N LYS A 144 -15.12 5.53 -9.35
CA LYS A 144 -16.41 5.29 -8.72
C LYS A 144 -17.07 4.11 -9.44
N LYS A 145 -17.39 3.05 -8.68
CA LYS A 145 -18.11 1.86 -9.18
C LYS A 145 -19.56 2.19 -9.52
#